data_AF-A0A0D6ZAI3-F1
#
_entry.id   AF-A0A0D6ZAI3-F1
#
_cell.length_a   1.000
_cell.length_b   1.000
_cell.length_c   1.000
_cell.angle_alpha   90.00
_cell.angle_beta   90.00
_cell.angle_gamma   90.00
#
_symmetry.space_group_name_H-M   'P 1'
#
loop_
_entity.id
_entity.type
_entity.pdbx_description
1 polymer ?
#
loop_
_entity_poly.entity_id
_entity_poly.type
_entity_poly.pdbx_seq_one_letter_code
_entity_poly.pdbx_strand_id
1 'polypeptide(L)'
;MKENQEKYNVFESALEIPEPWYVFHHELAKEEETLHIYLEYRKGAKFSCPNCDSPGCKVHDIQDQDRTWRHLDFWQFQTILHARMPRVKCESCGKIRTVVIDWARPGSGFSLLFEYHVLSLMVEMSVAAVARKVGEHDTRLWRVFKYYVD
;
A
#
# COMPACT_ATOMS: atom_id res chain seq x y z
N MET A 1 -31.19 -2.46 -17.89
CA MET A 1 -31.19 -3.32 -16.69
C MET A 1 -29.74 -3.52 -16.30
N LYS A 2 -29.27 -2.86 -15.23
CA LYS A 2 -27.87 -2.94 -14.80
C LYS A 2 -27.70 -4.26 -14.05
N GLU A 3 -27.12 -5.25 -14.72
CA GLU A 3 -26.80 -6.53 -14.10
C GLU A 3 -25.78 -6.32 -12.98
N ASN A 4 -26.30 -6.47 -11.78
CA ASN A 4 -25.70 -7.05 -10.59
C ASN A 4 -24.27 -7.61 -10.79
N GLN A 5 -23.26 -6.82 -10.44
CA GLN A 5 -21.88 -7.28 -10.27
C GLN A 5 -21.52 -7.17 -8.79
N GLU A 6 -22.09 -8.05 -7.96
CA GLU A 6 -21.42 -8.48 -6.74
C GLU A 6 -20.19 -9.30 -7.18
N LYS A 7 -19.18 -8.58 -7.65
CA LYS A 7 -17.92 -9.16 -8.11
C LYS A 7 -17.14 -9.42 -6.83
N TYR A 8 -17.11 -10.68 -6.37
CA TYR A 8 -16.16 -11.12 -5.36
C TYR A 8 -14.76 -10.71 -5.84
N ASN A 9 -14.24 -9.62 -5.29
CA ASN A 9 -12.93 -9.12 -5.67
C ASN A 9 -11.90 -9.89 -4.85
N VAL A 10 -11.42 -11.02 -5.40
CA VAL A 10 -10.45 -11.90 -4.75
C VAL A 10 -9.24 -11.12 -4.22
N PHE A 11 -8.82 -10.06 -4.89
CA PHE A 11 -7.70 -9.23 -4.45
C PHE A 11 -8.02 -8.41 -3.21
N GLU A 12 -9.24 -7.88 -3.07
CA GLU A 12 -9.64 -7.13 -1.88
C GLU A 12 -9.60 -8.03 -0.64
N SER A 13 -10.17 -9.24 -0.75
CA SER A 13 -10.15 -10.21 0.34
C SER A 13 -8.74 -10.77 0.61
N ALA A 14 -7.98 -11.10 -0.44
CA ALA A 14 -6.65 -11.70 -0.28
C ALA A 14 -5.60 -10.72 0.24
N LEU A 15 -5.72 -9.43 -0.09
CA LEU A 15 -4.86 -8.37 0.44
C LEU A 15 -5.30 -7.87 1.82
N GLU A 16 -6.43 -8.36 2.34
CA GLU A 16 -7.04 -7.93 3.60
C GLU A 16 -7.23 -6.40 3.66
N ILE A 17 -7.67 -5.78 2.56
CA ILE A 17 -7.86 -4.33 2.48
C ILE A 17 -9.01 -3.92 3.41
N PRO A 18 -8.77 -3.07 4.42
CA PRO A 18 -9.79 -2.70 5.39
C PRO A 18 -10.67 -1.56 4.85
N GLU A 19 -11.97 -1.59 5.19
CA GLU A 19 -12.83 -0.43 5.00
C GLU A 19 -12.22 0.81 5.72
N PRO A 20 -12.29 2.02 5.12
CA PRO A 20 -13.11 2.38 3.97
C PRO A 20 -12.42 2.14 2.61
N TRP A 21 -11.27 1.47 2.58
CA TRP A 21 -10.55 1.17 1.34
C TRP A 21 -11.15 -0.03 0.62
N TYR A 22 -11.03 -0.05 -0.70
CA TYR A 22 -11.53 -1.11 -1.55
C TYR A 22 -10.71 -1.16 -2.86
N VAL A 23 -10.70 -2.32 -3.51
CA VAL A 23 -10.06 -2.50 -4.81
C VAL A 23 -11.06 -2.11 -5.90
N PHE A 24 -10.83 -0.99 -6.58
CA PHE A 24 -11.73 -0.51 -7.64
C PHE A 24 -11.32 -0.99 -9.04
N HIS A 25 -10.04 -1.31 -9.24
CA HIS A 25 -9.52 -1.78 -10.52
C HIS A 25 -8.29 -2.65 -10.35
N HIS A 26 -8.07 -3.58 -11.29
CA HIS A 26 -6.83 -4.32 -11.41
C HIS A 26 -6.53 -4.57 -12.89
N GLU A 27 -5.25 -4.62 -13.23
CA GLU A 27 -4.76 -4.79 -14.58
C GLU A 27 -3.52 -5.69 -14.57
N LEU A 28 -3.51 -6.70 -15.43
CA LEU A 28 -2.35 -7.57 -15.63
C LEU A 28 -1.63 -7.14 -16.91
N ALA A 29 -0.56 -6.36 -16.77
CA ALA A 29 0.32 -5.95 -17.86
C ALA A 29 1.29 -7.11 -18.16
N LYS A 30 0.94 -7.95 -19.14
CA LYS A 30 1.67 -9.19 -19.41
C LYS A 30 3.07 -8.95 -19.95
N GLU A 31 3.22 -7.94 -20.79
CA GLU A 31 4.47 -7.55 -21.42
C GLU A 31 5.49 -7.03 -20.39
N GLU A 32 4.99 -6.42 -19.32
CA GLU A 32 5.78 -5.91 -18.19
C GLU A 32 5.90 -6.91 -17.04
N GLU A 33 5.29 -8.10 -17.18
CA GLU A 33 5.16 -9.11 -16.14
C GLU A 33 4.70 -8.50 -14.78
N THR A 34 3.73 -7.57 -14.84
CA THR A 34 3.31 -6.80 -13.66
C THR A 34 1.78 -6.80 -13.49
N LEU A 35 1.33 -7.08 -12.27
CA LEU A 35 -0.04 -6.95 -11.80
C LEU A 35 -0.20 -5.60 -11.08
N HIS A 36 -1.00 -4.72 -11.65
CA HIS A 36 -1.40 -3.45 -11.03
C HIS A 36 -2.72 -3.63 -10.30
N ILE A 37 -2.77 -3.22 -9.03
CA ILE A 37 -3.99 -3.22 -8.22
C ILE A 37 -4.23 -1.80 -7.72
N TYR A 38 -5.38 -1.25 -8.04
CA TYR A 38 -5.74 0.13 -7.72
C TYR A 38 -6.77 0.17 -6.59
N LEU A 39 -6.40 0.88 -5.53
CA LEU A 39 -7.15 1.06 -4.30
C LEU A 39 -7.74 2.47 -4.24
N GLU A 40 -8.97 2.56 -3.77
CA GLU A 40 -9.65 3.81 -3.48
C GLU A 40 -10.37 3.69 -2.13
N TYR A 41 -10.83 4.81 -1.57
CA TYR A 41 -11.64 4.84 -0.37
C TYR A 41 -13.07 5.27 -0.66
N ARG A 42 -14.04 4.81 0.12
CA ARG A 42 -15.46 5.16 -0.05
C ARG A 42 -15.68 6.67 0.04
N LYS A 43 -16.56 7.22 -0.80
CA LYS A 43 -16.97 8.62 -0.71
C LYS A 43 -17.55 8.93 0.68
N GLY A 44 -17.08 10.02 1.29
CA GLY A 44 -17.50 10.40 2.64
C GLY A 44 -16.78 9.63 3.76
N ALA A 45 -15.76 8.84 3.43
CA ALA A 45 -14.86 8.23 4.39
C ALA A 45 -14.33 9.27 5.39
N LYS A 46 -14.17 8.80 6.62
CA LYS A 46 -13.55 9.54 7.71
C LYS A 46 -12.38 8.72 8.22
N PHE A 47 -11.32 9.41 8.61
CA PHE A 47 -10.09 8.78 9.09
C PHE A 47 -9.70 9.33 10.45
N SER A 48 -8.91 8.56 11.19
CA SER A 48 -8.27 9.04 12.42
C SER A 48 -7.17 10.04 12.08
N CYS A 49 -6.98 11.05 12.94
CA CYS A 49 -5.91 12.03 12.76
C CYS A 49 -4.54 11.37 12.96
N PRO A 50 -3.63 11.41 11.97
CA PRO A 50 -2.28 10.85 12.09
C PRO A 50 -1.37 11.49 13.15
N ASN A 51 -1.82 12.55 13.82
CA ASN A 51 -1.02 13.30 14.80
C ASN A 51 -1.50 13.14 16.24
N CYS A 52 -2.80 13.00 16.46
CA CYS A 52 -3.39 12.94 17.81
C CYS A 52 -4.52 11.92 17.93
N ASP A 53 -4.67 11.05 16.92
CA ASP A 53 -5.62 9.94 16.86
C ASP A 53 -7.10 10.31 17.00
N SER A 54 -7.44 11.60 16.92
CA SER A 54 -8.83 12.06 16.91
C SER A 54 -9.60 11.36 15.79
N PRO A 55 -10.70 10.65 16.11
CA PRO A 55 -11.45 9.91 15.12
C PRO A 55 -12.27 10.85 14.23
N GLY A 56 -12.80 10.32 13.13
CA GLY A 56 -13.86 10.98 12.38
C GLY A 56 -13.44 12.20 11.54
N CYS A 57 -12.13 12.39 11.30
CA CYS A 57 -11.64 13.51 10.50
C CYS A 57 -12.08 13.36 9.04
N LYS A 58 -12.71 14.40 8.48
CA LYS A 58 -13.13 14.42 7.08
C LYS A 58 -11.91 14.63 6.17
N VAL A 59 -11.98 14.05 4.97
CA VAL A 59 -11.01 14.34 3.90
C VAL A 59 -11.06 15.83 3.56
N HIS A 60 -9.90 16.47 3.61
CA HIS A 60 -9.71 17.88 3.26
C HIS A 60 -9.42 18.02 1.76
N ASP A 61 -8.44 17.25 1.29
CA ASP A 61 -8.02 17.17 -0.10
C ASP A 61 -7.30 15.84 -0.35
N ILE A 62 -6.86 15.64 -1.59
CA ILE A 62 -6.19 14.42 -2.06
C ILE A 62 -4.84 14.85 -2.64
N GLN A 63 -3.79 14.05 -2.41
CA GLN A 63 -2.50 14.30 -3.07
C GLN A 63 -2.63 14.15 -4.59
N ASP A 64 -1.95 15.03 -5.33
CA ASP A 64 -2.05 15.09 -6.81
C ASP A 64 -1.52 13.82 -7.50
N GLN A 65 -0.65 13.07 -6.83
CA GLN A 65 -0.04 11.86 -7.33
C GLN A 65 -0.45 10.66 -6.48
N ASP A 66 -0.81 9.58 -7.18
CA ASP A 66 -1.02 8.27 -6.57
C ASP A 66 0.30 7.80 -5.94
N ARG A 67 0.19 7.20 -4.76
CA ARG A 67 1.31 6.48 -4.17
C ARG A 67 1.29 5.04 -4.65
N THR A 68 2.50 4.51 -4.82
CA THR A 68 2.69 3.15 -5.26
C THR A 68 3.50 2.34 -4.25
N TRP A 69 3.13 1.08 -4.08
CA TRP A 69 3.86 0.13 -3.24
C TRP A 69 4.10 -1.16 -3.99
N ARG A 70 5.35 -1.60 -4.00
CA ARG A 70 5.68 -2.96 -4.39
C ARG A 70 5.19 -3.93 -3.30
N HIS A 71 4.36 -4.87 -3.71
CA HIS A 71 3.79 -5.93 -2.87
C HIS A 71 4.42 -7.29 -3.20
N LEU A 72 3.98 -8.39 -2.59
CA LEU A 72 4.43 -9.74 -2.95
C LEU A 72 4.05 -10.09 -4.39
N ASP A 73 4.81 -10.98 -5.00
CA ASP A 73 4.52 -11.46 -6.35
C ASP A 73 3.21 -12.24 -6.39
N PHE A 74 2.41 -11.98 -7.42
CA PHE A 74 1.26 -12.79 -7.76
C PHE A 74 1.68 -13.77 -8.85
N TRP A 75 2.11 -14.96 -8.44
CA TRP A 75 2.79 -15.94 -9.30
C TRP A 75 4.08 -15.38 -9.92
N GLN A 76 4.21 -15.38 -11.25
CA GLN A 76 5.37 -14.80 -11.94
C GLN A 76 5.29 -13.27 -12.07
N PHE A 77 4.18 -12.65 -11.68
CA PHE A 77 3.95 -11.23 -11.91
C PHE A 77 4.32 -10.40 -10.68
N GLN A 78 5.09 -9.34 -10.88
CA GLN A 78 5.34 -8.36 -9.83
C GLN A 78 4.05 -7.62 -9.50
N THR A 79 3.71 -7.46 -8.22
CA THR A 79 2.48 -6.76 -7.83
C THR A 79 2.78 -5.34 -7.38
N ILE A 80 2.11 -4.36 -7.97
CA ILE A 80 2.16 -2.95 -7.57
C ILE A 80 0.77 -2.50 -7.11
N LEU A 81 0.69 -2.04 -5.86
CA LEU A 81 -0.50 -1.40 -5.31
C LEU A 81 -0.44 0.09 -5.60
N HIS A 82 -1.56 0.67 -6.04
CA HIS A 82 -1.72 2.10 -6.32
C HIS A 82 -2.83 2.64 -5.43
N ALA A 83 -2.61 3.77 -4.77
CA ALA A 83 -3.69 4.44 -4.04
C ALA A 83 -3.54 5.95 -4.04
N ARG A 84 -4.68 6.63 -4.19
CA ARG A 84 -4.79 8.08 -3.93
C ARG A 84 -4.80 8.33 -2.44
N MET A 85 -3.86 9.14 -1.96
CA MET A 85 -3.71 9.38 -0.54
C MET A 85 -4.48 10.63 -0.10
N PRO A 86 -5.56 10.49 0.69
CA PRO A 86 -6.27 11.63 1.23
C PRO A 86 -5.46 12.29 2.35
N ARG A 87 -5.60 13.61 2.49
CA ARG A 87 -5.22 14.33 3.71
C ARG A 87 -6.46 14.71 4.47
N VAL A 88 -6.38 14.65 5.79
CA VAL A 88 -7.45 15.07 6.70
C VAL A 88 -7.02 16.32 7.44
N LYS A 89 -7.98 17.23 7.66
CA LYS A 89 -7.82 18.38 8.56
C LYS A 89 -8.44 18.00 9.90
N CYS A 90 -7.63 17.90 10.94
CA CYS A 90 -8.10 17.57 12.27
C CYS A 90 -8.65 18.81 12.97
N GLU A 91 -9.89 18.75 13.44
CA GLU A 91 -10.50 19.84 14.22
C GLU A 91 -9.90 19.96 15.63
N SER A 92 -9.45 18.85 16.23
CA SER A 92 -8.90 18.85 17.60
C SER A 92 -7.49 19.42 17.70
N CYS A 93 -6.61 19.17 16.72
CA CYS A 93 -5.22 19.67 16.76
C CYS A 93 -4.90 20.69 15.66
N GLY A 94 -5.85 21.00 14.76
CA GLY A 94 -5.69 21.98 13.68
C GLY A 94 -4.76 21.56 12.54
N LYS A 95 -4.08 20.41 12.63
CA LYS A 95 -3.09 19.95 11.64
C LYS A 95 -3.75 19.28 10.43
N ILE A 96 -3.14 19.48 9.27
CA ILE A 96 -3.45 18.74 8.04
C ILE A 96 -2.38 17.66 7.84
N ARG A 97 -2.79 16.40 7.74
CA ARG A 97 -1.88 15.26 7.59
C ARG A 97 -2.45 14.24 6.60
N THR A 98 -1.57 13.61 5.82
CA THR A 98 -1.92 12.44 5.01
C THR A 98 -2.29 11.28 5.92
N VAL A 99 -3.38 10.59 5.63
CA VAL A 99 -3.84 9.45 6.42
C VAL A 99 -2.77 8.35 6.50
N VAL A 100 -2.79 7.61 7.61
CA VAL A 100 -2.05 6.35 7.73
C VAL A 100 -2.89 5.24 7.11
N ILE A 101 -2.22 4.27 6.50
CA ILE A 101 -2.81 3.09 5.87
C ILE A 101 -2.22 1.85 6.51
N ASP A 102 -2.96 0.75 6.49
CA ASP A 102 -2.60 -0.44 7.27
C ASP A 102 -1.62 -1.38 6.55
N TRP A 103 -1.51 -1.27 5.21
CA TRP A 103 -0.64 -2.14 4.42
C TRP A 103 0.74 -1.57 4.13
N ALA A 104 1.07 -0.33 4.53
CA ALA A 104 2.39 0.25 4.29
C ALA A 104 2.77 1.33 5.32
N ARG A 105 4.05 1.36 5.70
CA ARG A 105 4.57 2.41 6.58
C ARG A 105 4.69 3.76 5.86
N PRO A 106 4.60 4.89 6.58
CA PRO A 106 4.80 6.22 5.99
C PRO A 106 6.13 6.34 5.25
N GLY A 107 6.06 6.76 3.98
CA GLY A 107 7.25 7.01 3.14
C GLY A 107 7.91 5.76 2.55
N SER A 108 7.43 4.55 2.85
CA SER A 108 7.89 3.35 2.15
C SER A 108 7.21 3.20 0.79
N GLY A 109 7.98 2.72 -0.18
CA GLY A 109 7.47 2.23 -1.47
C GLY A 109 7.24 0.72 -1.47
N PHE A 110 7.20 0.09 -0.30
CA PHE A 110 6.91 -1.33 -0.10
C PHE A 110 5.70 -1.50 0.82
N SER A 111 4.91 -2.52 0.55
CA SER A 111 3.92 -2.99 1.53
C SER A 111 4.61 -3.64 2.74
N LEU A 112 3.95 -3.64 3.90
CA LEU A 112 4.45 -4.30 5.10
C LEU A 112 4.73 -5.80 4.88
N LEU A 113 3.85 -6.49 4.15
CA LEU A 113 4.04 -7.90 3.81
C LEU A 113 5.27 -8.13 2.93
N PHE A 114 5.54 -7.23 1.98
CA PHE A 114 6.77 -7.30 1.19
C PHE A 114 8.01 -7.04 2.05
N GLU A 115 7.98 -6.02 2.91
CA GLU A 115 9.08 -5.73 3.84
C GLU A 115 9.37 -6.94 4.74
N TYR A 116 8.34 -7.56 5.31
CA TYR A 116 8.48 -8.78 6.11
C TYR A 116 9.11 -9.94 5.31
N HIS A 117 8.64 -10.16 4.08
CA HIS A 117 9.19 -11.21 3.23
C HIS A 117 10.68 -10.99 2.94
N VAL A 118 11.09 -9.78 2.54
CA VAL A 118 12.51 -9.52 2.25
C VAL A 118 13.37 -9.61 3.51
N LEU A 119 12.88 -9.17 4.66
CA LEU A 119 13.59 -9.32 5.94
C LEU A 119 13.80 -10.80 6.28
N SER A 120 12.77 -11.64 6.11
CA SER A 120 12.88 -13.08 6.37
C SER A 120 13.96 -13.74 5.49
N LEU A 121 14.13 -13.26 4.25
CA LEU A 121 15.18 -13.74 3.36
C LEU A 121 16.57 -13.22 3.76
N MET A 122 16.67 -11.97 4.23
CA MET A 122 17.94 -11.36 4.64
C MET A 122 18.59 -12.05 5.86
N VAL A 123 17.82 -12.79 6.63
CA VAL A 123 18.35 -13.65 7.71
C VAL A 123 19.22 -14.78 7.14
N GLU A 124 18.84 -15.31 5.97
CA GLU A 124 19.43 -16.51 5.39
C GLU A 124 20.41 -16.22 4.24
N MET A 125 20.36 -15.04 3.64
CA MET A 125 21.23 -14.66 2.51
C MET A 125 21.58 -13.18 2.50
N SER A 126 22.64 -12.82 1.76
CA SER A 126 23.07 -11.42 1.66
C SER A 126 22.00 -10.53 1.03
N VAL A 127 21.94 -9.25 1.43
CA VAL A 127 20.98 -8.26 0.88
C VAL A 127 21.03 -8.20 -0.65
N ALA A 128 22.22 -8.30 -1.24
CA ALA A 128 22.39 -8.33 -2.70
C ALA A 128 21.78 -9.59 -3.35
N ALA A 129 21.82 -10.75 -2.68
CA ALA A 129 21.16 -11.96 -3.16
C ALA A 129 19.63 -11.85 -3.08
N VAL A 130 19.11 -11.31 -1.97
CA VAL A 130 17.66 -11.02 -1.82
C VAL A 130 17.18 -10.08 -2.91
N ALA A 131 17.91 -8.99 -3.14
CA ALA A 131 17.61 -7.98 -4.17
C ALA A 131 17.45 -8.61 -5.55
N ARG A 132 18.41 -9.45 -5.97
CA ARG A 132 18.31 -10.20 -7.23
C ARG A 132 17.11 -11.16 -7.25
N LYS A 133 16.83 -11.84 -6.13
CA LYS A 133 15.75 -12.83 -6.04
C LYS A 133 14.36 -12.19 -6.21
N VAL A 134 14.14 -11.00 -5.66
CA VAL A 134 12.83 -10.32 -5.69
C VAL A 134 12.71 -9.25 -6.79
N GLY A 135 13.74 -9.11 -7.62
CA GLY A 135 13.79 -8.14 -8.70
C GLY A 135 13.83 -6.68 -8.23
N GLU A 136 14.56 -6.41 -7.13
CA GLU A 136 14.67 -5.07 -6.53
C GLU A 136 16.11 -4.58 -6.44
N HIS A 137 16.27 -3.28 -6.19
CA HIS A 137 17.58 -2.70 -5.89
C HIS A 137 17.95 -2.91 -4.42
N ASP A 138 19.17 -3.38 -4.18
CA ASP A 138 19.73 -3.62 -2.85
C ASP A 138 19.72 -2.38 -1.95
N THR A 139 19.95 -1.20 -2.51
CA THR A 139 19.87 0.09 -1.79
C THR A 139 18.48 0.35 -1.20
N ARG A 140 17.40 -0.09 -1.85
CA ARG A 140 16.03 -0.01 -1.31
C ARG A 140 15.86 -1.00 -0.15
N LEU A 141 16.41 -2.20 -0.29
CA LEU A 141 16.35 -3.24 0.72
C LEU A 141 17.14 -2.87 1.99
N TRP A 142 18.30 -2.23 1.85
CA TRP A 142 19.05 -1.68 2.99
C TRP A 142 18.24 -0.64 3.78
N ARG A 143 17.39 0.17 3.13
CA ARG A 143 16.50 1.12 3.83
C ARG A 143 15.42 0.41 4.64
N VAL A 144 14.99 -0.79 4.22
CA VAL A 144 14.08 -1.63 4.99
C VAL A 144 14.82 -2.21 6.19
N PHE A 145 15.97 -2.85 5.95
CA PHE A 145 16.79 -3.45 7.02
C PHE A 145 17.09 -2.45 8.14
N LYS A 146 17.64 -1.28 7.79
CA LYS A 146 17.97 -0.22 8.76
C LYS A 146 16.76 0.33 9.52
N TYR A 147 15.55 0.20 8.99
CA TYR A 147 14.36 0.67 9.69
C TYR A 147 13.93 -0.27 10.81
N TYR A 148 14.21 -1.57 10.69
CA TYR A 148 13.77 -2.59 11.67
C TYR A 148 14.87 -3.11 12.59
N VAL A 149 16.13 -2.93 12.22
CA VAL A 149 17.29 -3.48 12.96
C VAL A 149 18.09 -2.40 13.69
N ASP A 150 18.16 -1.19 13.14
CA ASP A 150 18.84 -0.05 13.78
C ASP A 150 17.84 0.75 14.64
#